data_AF-A0A3C0TKY0-F1
#
_entry.id   AF-A0A3C0TKY0-F1
#
_cell.length_a   1.000
_cell.length_b   1.000
_cell.length_c   1.000
_cell.angle_alpha   90.00
_cell.angle_beta   90.00
_cell.angle_gamma   90.00
#
_symmetry.space_group_name_H-M   'P 1'
#
loop_
_entity.id
_entity.type
_entity.pdbx_description
1 polymer ?
#
loop_
_entity_poly.entity_id
_entity_poly.type
_entity_poly.pdbx_seq_one_letter_code
_entity_poly.pdbx_strand_id
1 'polypeptide(L)'
;NYVGKAEHALFALKTKDFVYLHVEAPDEAGHTGDIKNKLKAIEDFDEFIVGNIVQGMKQFNEYRILVLPDHPTPIEIRTHSADPVPFVLYDSRERRAGEAIPYDERIADRQDALLFTEGYRLMDYFLKQ
;
A
#
# COMPACT_ATOMS: atom_id res chain seq x y z
N ASN A 1 13.33 -9.56 -4.97
CA ASN A 1 13.44 -8.69 -6.16
C ASN A 1 12.27 -7.70 -6.16
N TYR A 2 12.43 -6.57 -5.47
CA TYR A 2 11.36 -5.55 -5.37
C TYR A 2 11.22 -4.77 -6.68
N VAL A 3 12.33 -4.18 -7.16
CA VAL A 3 12.38 -3.41 -8.40
C VAL A 3 11.75 -4.17 -9.58
N GLY A 4 12.09 -5.45 -9.76
CA GLY A 4 11.52 -6.27 -10.82
C GLY A 4 9.99 -6.41 -10.73
N LYS A 5 9.41 -6.48 -9.52
CA LYS A 5 7.93 -6.49 -9.36
C LYS A 5 7.32 -5.16 -9.82
N ALA A 6 7.91 -4.03 -9.43
CA ALA A 6 7.44 -2.72 -9.84
C ALA A 6 7.54 -2.52 -11.36
N GLU A 7 8.66 -2.90 -11.97
CA GLU A 7 8.87 -2.82 -13.42
C GLU A 7 7.86 -3.67 -14.20
N HIS A 8 7.62 -4.91 -13.77
CA HIS A 8 6.65 -5.78 -14.44
C HIS A 8 5.21 -5.29 -14.26
N ALA A 9 4.87 -4.69 -13.11
CA ALA A 9 3.57 -4.07 -12.91
C ALA A 9 3.35 -2.89 -13.87
N LEU A 10 4.31 -1.98 -13.98
CA LEU A 10 4.25 -0.86 -14.93
C LEU A 10 4.20 -1.32 -16.39
N PHE A 11 4.95 -2.37 -16.73
CA PHE A 11 4.90 -2.96 -18.06
C PHE A 11 3.52 -3.56 -18.36
N ALA A 12 2.93 -4.30 -17.42
CA ALA A 12 1.61 -4.88 -17.59
C ALA A 12 0.53 -3.80 -17.81
N LEU A 13 0.60 -2.69 -17.06
CA LEU A 13 -0.34 -1.56 -17.17
C LEU A 13 -0.34 -0.86 -18.53
N LYS A 14 0.65 -1.12 -19.40
CA LYS A 14 0.60 -0.65 -20.81
C LYS A 14 -0.50 -1.32 -21.63
N THR A 15 -0.99 -2.49 -21.19
CA THR A 15 -2.00 -3.29 -21.92
C THR A 15 -3.13 -3.81 -21.04
N LYS A 16 -3.08 -3.55 -19.73
CA LYS A 16 -4.04 -4.01 -18.72
C LYS A 16 -4.57 -2.82 -17.95
N ASP A 17 -5.83 -2.87 -17.56
CA ASP A 17 -6.48 -1.78 -16.83
C ASP A 17 -6.21 -1.85 -15.32
N PHE A 18 -5.75 -3.01 -14.82
CA PHE A 18 -5.53 -3.26 -13.40
C PHE A 18 -4.34 -4.20 -13.18
N VAL A 19 -3.57 -3.90 -12.12
CA VAL A 19 -2.51 -4.77 -11.61
C VAL A 19 -2.60 -4.82 -10.09
N TYR A 20 -2.52 -6.03 -9.55
CA TYR A 20 -2.30 -6.29 -8.13
C TYR A 20 -0.82 -6.66 -7.92
N LEU A 21 -0.13 -5.90 -7.06
CA LEU A 21 1.26 -6.14 -6.70
C LEU A 21 1.34 -6.48 -5.21
N HIS A 22 1.95 -7.61 -4.89
CA HIS A 22 2.08 -8.10 -3.52
C HIS A 22 3.54 -8.27 -3.10
N VAL A 23 3.85 -8.01 -1.83
CA VAL A 23 5.15 -8.24 -1.20
C VAL A 23 4.96 -8.83 0.20
N GLU A 24 5.50 -10.03 0.41
CA GLU A 24 5.39 -10.80 1.65
C GLU A 24 6.36 -10.36 2.76
N ALA A 25 7.51 -9.79 2.40
CA ALA A 25 8.66 -9.65 3.31
C ALA A 25 8.36 -8.95 4.66
N PRO A 26 7.50 -7.90 4.75
CA PRO A 26 7.15 -7.30 6.03
C PRO A 26 6.42 -8.25 6.99
N ASP A 27 5.64 -9.20 6.47
CA ASP A 27 4.87 -10.17 7.26
C ASP A 27 5.78 -11.23 7.90
N GLU A 28 6.65 -11.84 7.09
CA GLU A 28 7.66 -12.81 7.54
C GLU A 28 8.59 -12.24 8.62
N ALA A 29 8.95 -10.96 8.51
CA ALA A 29 9.72 -10.27 9.54
C ALA A 29 8.91 -10.09 10.84
N GLY A 30 7.59 -9.88 10.72
CA GLY A 30 6.64 -9.89 11.83
C GLY A 30 6.60 -11.26 12.55
N HIS A 31 6.43 -12.35 11.80
CA HIS A 31 6.41 -13.71 12.32
C HIS A 31 7.69 -14.14 13.03
N THR A 32 8.84 -13.70 12.55
CA THR A 32 10.14 -13.98 13.19
C THR A 32 10.43 -13.09 14.39
N GLY A 33 9.64 -12.03 14.59
CA GLY A 33 9.88 -11.02 15.63
C GLY A 33 11.12 -10.17 15.39
N ASP A 34 11.58 -10.08 14.14
CA ASP A 34 12.79 -9.36 13.77
C ASP A 34 12.46 -7.91 13.40
N ILE A 35 12.58 -7.02 14.38
CA ILE A 35 12.29 -5.60 14.20
C ILE A 35 13.18 -4.94 13.14
N LYS A 36 14.46 -5.35 13.04
CA LYS A 36 15.40 -4.74 12.09
C LYS A 36 15.01 -5.10 10.66
N ASN A 37 14.70 -6.38 10.43
CA ASN A 37 14.24 -6.84 9.13
C ASN A 37 12.86 -6.30 8.78
N LYS A 38 11.96 -6.13 9.76
CA LYS A 38 10.64 -5.55 9.50
C LYS A 38 10.73 -4.09 9.05
N LEU A 39 11.54 -3.28 9.75
CA LEU A 39 11.82 -1.90 9.34
C LEU A 39 12.44 -1.85 7.95
N LYS A 40 13.48 -2.65 7.71
CA LYS A 40 14.13 -2.72 6.40
C LYS A 40 13.16 -3.14 5.29
N ALA A 41 12.28 -4.11 5.53
CA ALA A 41 11.31 -4.56 4.53
C ALA A 41 10.30 -3.48 4.18
N ILE A 42 9.88 -2.66 5.15
CA ILE A 42 9.00 -1.50 4.92
C ILE A 42 9.74 -0.41 4.14
N GLU A 43 10.98 -0.08 4.50
CA GLU A 43 11.81 0.90 3.77
C GLU A 43 12.10 0.45 2.33
N ASP A 44 12.48 -0.81 2.13
CA ASP A 44 12.69 -1.40 0.80
C ASP A 44 11.39 -1.42 -0.02
N PHE A 45 10.24 -1.65 0.62
CA PHE A 45 8.93 -1.57 -0.04
C PHE A 45 8.62 -0.13 -0.47
N ASP A 46 8.83 0.86 0.41
CA ASP A 46 8.61 2.27 0.10
C ASP A 46 9.50 2.73 -1.05
N GLU A 47 10.82 2.48 -0.98
CA GLU A 47 11.77 2.94 -1.99
C GLU A 47 11.57 2.20 -3.32
N PHE A 48 11.59 0.86 -3.29
CA PHE A 48 11.70 0.07 -4.51
C PHE A 48 10.36 -0.32 -5.13
N ILE A 49 9.25 -0.29 -4.38
CA ILE A 49 7.91 -0.53 -4.92
C ILE A 49 7.17 0.79 -5.04
N VAL A 50 6.83 1.44 -3.92
CA VAL A 50 5.97 2.61 -3.92
C VAL A 50 6.61 3.74 -4.72
N GLY A 51 7.89 4.04 -4.48
CA GLY A 51 8.64 5.05 -5.22
C GLY A 51 8.64 4.80 -6.73
N ASN A 52 9.00 3.59 -7.16
CA ASN A 52 9.01 3.22 -8.58
C ASN A 52 7.62 3.26 -9.22
N ILE A 53 6.58 2.75 -8.54
CA ILE A 53 5.20 2.81 -9.03
C ILE A 53 4.77 4.27 -9.16
N VAL A 54 4.91 5.09 -8.12
CA VAL A 54 4.49 6.50 -8.15
C VAL A 54 5.20 7.29 -9.25
N GLN A 55 6.50 7.09 -9.47
CA GLN A 55 7.19 7.74 -10.58
C GLN A 55 6.74 7.19 -11.94
N GLY A 56 6.65 5.87 -12.08
CA GLY A 56 6.29 5.21 -13.33
C GLY A 56 4.86 5.49 -13.77
N MET A 57 3.92 5.63 -12.83
CA MET A 57 2.51 5.88 -13.14
C MET A 57 2.27 7.26 -13.79
N LYS A 58 3.20 8.21 -13.63
CA LYS A 58 3.14 9.54 -14.28
C LYS A 58 3.11 9.49 -15.81
N GLN A 59 3.45 8.36 -16.42
CA GLN A 59 3.34 8.16 -17.87
C GLN A 59 1.90 7.97 -18.36
N PHE A 60 0.96 7.65 -17.46
CA PHE A 60 -0.45 7.47 -17.78
C PHE A 60 -1.24 8.76 -17.50
N ASN A 61 -2.30 9.00 -18.28
CA ASN A 61 -3.11 10.22 -18.15
C ASN A 61 -3.95 10.23 -16.87
N GLU A 62 -4.73 9.17 -16.67
CA GLU A 62 -5.57 8.99 -15.49
C GLU A 62 -5.23 7.65 -14.83
N TYR A 63 -5.01 7.68 -13.52
CA TYR A 63 -4.69 6.48 -12.77
C TYR A 63 -5.05 6.62 -11.30
N ARG A 64 -5.24 5.47 -10.66
CA ARG A 64 -5.42 5.36 -9.21
C ARG A 64 -4.38 4.40 -8.65
N ILE A 65 -3.93 4.67 -7.43
CA ILE A 65 -3.01 3.82 -6.68
C ILE A 65 -3.64 3.56 -5.32
N LEU A 66 -3.74 2.29 -4.94
CA LEU A 66 -4.18 1.85 -3.62
C LEU A 66 -3.03 1.08 -2.96
N VAL A 67 -2.62 1.51 -1.77
CA VAL A 67 -1.57 0.86 -0.98
C VAL A 67 -2.13 0.55 0.42
N LEU A 68 -1.95 -0.69 0.86
CA LEU A 68 -2.33 -1.20 2.16
C LEU A 68 -1.62 -2.53 2.43
N PRO A 69 -1.37 -2.90 3.69
CA PRO A 69 -1.23 -4.30 4.07
C PRO A 69 -2.61 -4.98 4.08
N ASP A 70 -2.63 -6.30 3.97
CA ASP A 70 -3.84 -7.13 4.07
C ASP A 70 -4.21 -7.49 5.51
N HIS A 71 -3.21 -7.61 6.39
CA HIS A 71 -3.40 -7.77 7.83
C HIS A 71 -2.20 -7.24 8.65
N PRO A 72 -2.38 -6.96 9.96
CA PRO A 72 -1.28 -6.64 10.85
C PRO A 72 -0.66 -7.90 11.45
N THR A 73 0.67 -7.95 11.44
CA THR A 73 1.48 -9.01 12.07
C THR A 73 2.46 -8.39 13.08
N PRO A 74 1.99 -8.02 14.30
CA PRO A 74 2.80 -7.30 15.28
C PRO A 74 3.99 -8.12 15.77
N ILE A 75 5.15 -7.47 15.94
CA ILE A 75 6.41 -8.10 16.36
C ILE A 75 6.28 -8.77 17.73
N GLU A 76 5.47 -8.21 18.62
CA GLU A 76 5.26 -8.71 19.99
C GLU A 76 4.55 -10.07 20.03
N ILE A 77 3.53 -10.26 19.19
CA ILE A 77 2.73 -11.49 19.17
C ILE A 77 3.18 -12.47 18.07
N ARG A 78 3.96 -12.01 17.08
CA ARG A 78 4.56 -12.82 16.01
C ARG A 78 3.55 -13.63 15.20
N THR A 79 2.32 -13.15 15.16
CA THR A 79 1.20 -13.74 14.44
C THR A 79 0.23 -12.65 14.04
N HIS A 80 -0.78 -13.00 13.26
CA HIS A 80 -1.75 -12.05 12.77
C HIS A 80 -2.63 -11.55 13.91
N SER A 81 -3.01 -10.29 13.83
CA SER A 81 -4.03 -9.67 14.68
C SER A 81 -5.25 -9.30 13.84
N ALA A 82 -6.36 -8.99 14.50
CA ALA A 82 -7.60 -8.53 13.85
C ALA A 82 -7.73 -7.00 13.85
N ASP A 83 -6.66 -6.29 14.23
CA ASP A 83 -6.65 -4.83 14.25
C ASP A 83 -6.80 -4.26 12.83
N PRO A 84 -7.42 -3.07 12.68
CA PRO A 84 -7.57 -2.44 11.38
C PRO A 84 -6.21 -2.10 10.77
N VAL A 85 -6.14 -2.15 9.44
CA VAL A 85 -4.97 -1.74 8.67
C VAL A 85 -5.15 -0.35 8.07
N PRO A 86 -4.11 0.50 8.03
CA PRO A 86 -4.16 1.74 7.27
C PRO A 86 -4.19 1.44 5.76
N PHE A 87 -4.77 2.35 4.99
CA PHE A 87 -4.63 2.34 3.53
C PHE A 87 -4.52 3.78 3.01
N VAL A 88 -3.94 3.93 1.83
CA VAL A 88 -3.93 5.19 1.09
C VAL A 88 -4.45 4.96 -0.32
N LEU A 89 -5.36 5.83 -0.75
CA LEU A 89 -5.87 5.87 -2.11
C LEU A 89 -5.49 7.20 -2.74
N TYR A 90 -4.73 7.12 -3.82
CA TYR A 90 -4.39 8.25 -4.68
C TYR A 90 -5.20 8.15 -5.97
N ASP A 91 -5.79 9.26 -6.39
CA ASP A 91 -6.47 9.39 -7.68
C ASP A 91 -5.89 10.60 -8.41
N SER A 92 -5.30 10.38 -9.60
CA SER A 92 -4.65 11.45 -10.35
C SER A 92 -5.61 12.53 -10.86
N ARG A 93 -6.92 12.25 -10.84
CA ARG A 93 -8.00 13.18 -11.25
C ARG A 93 -8.41 14.11 -10.11
N GLU A 94 -8.10 13.75 -8.87
CA GLU A 94 -8.46 14.53 -7.68
C GLU A 94 -7.24 15.28 -7.13
N ARG A 95 -7.35 16.61 -7.01
CA ARG A 95 -6.34 17.40 -6.29
C ARG A 95 -6.77 17.60 -4.85
N ARG A 96 -6.19 16.83 -3.93
CA ARG A 96 -6.34 17.10 -2.49
C ARG A 96 -5.42 18.23 -2.06
N ALA A 97 -6.00 19.26 -1.45
CA ALA A 97 -5.26 20.32 -0.78
C ALA A 97 -4.93 19.88 0.66
N GLY A 98 -3.76 20.25 1.16
CA GLY A 98 -3.32 19.92 2.50
C GLY A 98 -1.83 19.61 2.57
N GLU A 99 -1.30 19.51 3.78
CA GLU A 99 0.05 19.03 4.01
C GLU A 99 0.12 17.51 3.86
N ALA A 100 1.26 17.02 3.36
CA ALA A 100 1.54 15.59 3.35
C ALA A 100 1.59 15.08 4.78
N ILE A 101 0.87 13.99 5.04
CA ILE A 101 0.84 13.33 6.34
C ILE A 101 1.65 12.02 6.28
N PRO A 102 2.33 11.62 7.36
CA PRO A 102 2.98 10.32 7.45
C PRO A 102 1.98 9.18 7.24
N TYR A 103 2.45 8.09 6.63
CA TYR A 103 1.69 6.85 6.48
C TYR A 103 2.07 5.86 7.58
N ASP A 104 1.20 5.73 8.57
CA ASP A 104 1.30 4.76 9.66
C ASP A 104 -0.09 4.51 10.29
N GLU A 105 -0.15 3.66 11.29
CA GLU A 105 -1.39 3.22 11.95
C GLU A 105 -2.20 4.38 12.56
N ARG A 106 -1.56 5.51 12.91
CA ARG A 106 -2.23 6.70 13.48
C ARG A 106 -3.14 7.40 12.49
N ILE A 107 -3.08 7.06 11.20
CA ILE A 107 -4.07 7.52 10.21
C ILE A 107 -5.49 7.12 10.63
N ALA A 108 -5.67 5.98 11.29
CA ALA A 108 -6.97 5.50 11.75
C ALA A 108 -7.62 6.43 12.80
N ASP A 109 -6.83 7.23 13.52
CA ASP A 109 -7.32 8.14 14.56
C ASP A 109 -7.84 9.47 13.98
N ARG A 110 -7.69 9.69 12.67
CA ARG A 110 -8.10 10.94 12.04
C ARG A 110 -9.62 10.99 11.88
N GLN A 111 -10.21 12.15 12.17
CA GLN A 111 -11.65 12.38 12.01
C GLN A 111 -12.13 12.31 10.56
N ASP A 112 -11.25 12.59 9.60
CA ASP A 112 -11.52 12.54 8.16
C ASP A 112 -11.09 11.21 7.51
N ALA A 113 -10.70 10.21 8.31
CA ALA A 113 -10.32 8.90 7.81
C ALA A 113 -11.53 8.17 7.19
N LEU A 114 -11.32 7.60 6.00
CA LEU A 114 -12.27 6.68 5.40
C LEU A 114 -12.16 5.33 6.09
N LEU A 115 -13.25 4.86 6.69
CA LEU A 115 -13.32 3.57 7.38
C LEU A 115 -14.16 2.56 6.60
N PHE A 116 -13.59 1.39 6.36
CA PHE A 116 -14.28 0.25 5.78
C PHE A 116 -14.32 -0.88 6.80
N THR A 117 -15.51 -1.20 7.32
CA THR A 117 -15.70 -2.35 8.25
C THR A 117 -15.61 -3.69 7.54
N GLU A 118 -15.89 -3.71 6.24
CA GLU A 118 -15.83 -4.88 5.38
C GLU A 118 -14.78 -4.65 4.30
N GLY A 119 -13.59 -5.24 4.47
CA GLY A 119 -12.42 -4.96 3.62
C GLY A 119 -12.66 -5.19 2.12
N TYR A 120 -13.51 -6.16 1.75
CA TYR A 120 -13.83 -6.44 0.34
C TYR A 120 -14.48 -5.24 -0.38
N ARG A 121 -15.17 -4.35 0.34
CA ARG A 121 -15.80 -3.15 -0.23
C ARG A 121 -14.79 -2.08 -0.65
N LEU A 122 -13.56 -2.14 -0.14
CA LEU A 122 -12.50 -1.20 -0.54
C LEU A 122 -12.15 -1.36 -2.02
N MET A 123 -12.18 -2.58 -2.54
CA MET A 123 -11.92 -2.82 -3.97
C MET A 123 -13.03 -2.21 -4.84
N ASP A 124 -14.30 -2.36 -4.44
CA ASP A 124 -15.41 -1.70 -5.14
C ASP A 124 -15.25 -0.18 -5.15
N TYR A 125 -14.79 0.40 -4.03
CA TYR A 125 -14.51 1.83 -3.94
C TYR A 125 -13.34 2.26 -4.84
N PHE A 126 -12.29 1.44 -4.94
CA PHE A 126 -11.13 1.67 -5.80
C PHE A 126 -11.42 1.54 -7.29
N LEU A 127 -12.34 0.64 -7.68
CA LEU A 127 -12.68 0.43 -9.09
C LEU A 127 -13.77 1.36 -9.62
N LYS A 128 -14.52 2.03 -8.73
CA LYS A 128 -15.52 3.02 -9.13
C LYS A 128 -14.85 4.21 -9.83
N GLN A 129 -15.29 4.48 -11.06
CA GLN A 129 -14.83 5.62 -11.86
C GLN A 129 -15.44 6.93 -11.39
#